data_AF-A0AAX2KUE0-F1
#
_entry.id   AF-A0AAX2KUE0-F1
#
_cell.length_a   1.000
_cell.length_b   1.000
_cell.length_c   1.000
_cell.angle_alpha   90.00
_cell.angle_beta   90.00
_cell.angle_gamma   90.00
#
_symmetry.space_group_name_H-M   'P 1'
#
loop_
_entity.id
_entity.type
_entity.pdbx_description
1 polymer ?
#
loop_
_entity_poly.entity_id
_entity_poly.type
_entity_poly.pdbx_seq_one_letter_code
_entity_poly.pdbx_strand_id
1 'polypeptide(L)'
;MEDNLINVLSINERCFLLKQSGKEKYDIKNLQAWKERKSVLKQDDLDYLIKYKYESLDNFGLGITPIENFPDKEVAIQYIKDQSWYIFFESILDSYNDSEEKLLEVDASYPFRYFLQYARLFLLDLNSELNICTKEFIINLLETLTQELIHLTSKTLVLDLHTFKKNEPLKGNDSSKRFIYYLKKRFNSKKDIIAFYTCYPELMRITVVRMRYFLDNTKQMLIRVTEDLPSIQNCFNIQSSELNSISESQGDSHSRGKTVSTLTFSDGKKIVYKPKINSENKLRDFFEFLNKELEADIYIVKKVTRNTYFYEEYIDNIEINNIEEVKKYYERYGKLIGIAFLFNVTDLHYENIIAHGEYPVIIDNETFFQQNIPIEFGNSATVDAKYKYLDSIMVTGLVPYLAMKDKSDSKDEGVNLSALNFKEQSVPFKILKIKNTFTDEMRFEYQTHIMDTAKNTPIMNNEKISFISYEKYIVTGMKSILMKAKDSKKKILAYINNNLQNLIVRNVIRPTQRYADMLEFSYHPNCFSNAIEREKVLHNMWAYPYKKKR
;
A
#
# COMPACT_ATOMS: atom_id res chain seq x y z
N MET A 1 -28.21 -11.51 -17.32
CA MET A 1 -27.36 -11.22 -16.15
C MET A 1 -26.08 -12.03 -16.21
N GLU A 2 -26.17 -13.34 -16.49
CA GLU A 2 -25.01 -14.23 -16.56
C GLU A 2 -24.01 -13.83 -17.67
N ASP A 3 -24.47 -13.41 -18.86
CA ASP A 3 -23.63 -12.84 -19.92
C ASP A 3 -22.72 -11.70 -19.45
N ASN A 4 -23.12 -10.93 -18.43
CA ASN A 4 -22.29 -9.83 -17.94
C ASN A 4 -21.04 -10.34 -17.23
N LEU A 5 -21.01 -11.59 -16.75
CA LEU A 5 -19.82 -12.19 -16.15
C LEU A 5 -18.63 -12.21 -17.12
N ILE A 6 -18.89 -12.32 -18.43
CA ILE A 6 -17.88 -12.27 -19.50
C ILE A 6 -17.06 -10.96 -19.46
N ASN A 7 -17.61 -9.88 -18.88
CA ASN A 7 -16.88 -8.63 -18.68
C ASN A 7 -15.66 -8.74 -17.77
N VAL A 8 -15.52 -9.82 -16.98
CA VAL A 8 -14.32 -10.05 -16.15
C VAL A 8 -13.08 -10.45 -16.96
N LEU A 9 -13.28 -10.96 -18.18
CA LEU A 9 -12.18 -11.44 -19.01
C LEU A 9 -11.29 -10.28 -19.44
N SER A 10 -9.99 -10.44 -19.22
CA SER A 10 -8.94 -9.54 -19.69
C SER A 10 -8.79 -9.58 -21.21
N ILE A 11 -8.02 -8.63 -21.77
CA ILE A 11 -7.78 -8.56 -23.22
C ILE A 11 -7.16 -9.88 -23.73
N ASN A 12 -6.21 -10.45 -22.98
CA ASN A 12 -5.54 -11.70 -23.37
C ASN A 12 -6.49 -12.92 -23.30
N GLU A 13 -7.32 -13.02 -22.27
CA GLU A 13 -8.27 -14.13 -22.14
C GLU A 13 -9.36 -14.07 -23.22
N ARG A 14 -9.86 -12.86 -23.54
CA ARG A 14 -10.78 -12.68 -24.66
C ARG A 14 -10.14 -13.08 -25.98
N CYS A 15 -8.91 -12.66 -26.24
CA CYS A 15 -8.16 -13.04 -27.45
C CYS A 15 -8.02 -14.57 -27.57
N PHE A 16 -7.63 -15.24 -26.48
CA PHE A 16 -7.51 -16.70 -26.44
C PHE A 16 -8.82 -17.41 -26.79
N LEU A 17 -9.92 -17.04 -26.12
CA LEU A 17 -11.24 -17.66 -26.34
C LEU A 17 -11.77 -17.38 -27.75
N LEU A 18 -11.57 -16.17 -28.28
CA LEU A 18 -11.99 -15.82 -29.64
C LEU A 18 -11.26 -16.65 -30.70
N LYS A 19 -9.95 -16.87 -30.52
CA LYS A 19 -9.17 -17.77 -31.39
C LYS A 19 -9.67 -19.21 -31.29
N GLN A 20 -10.01 -19.68 -30.08
CA GLN A 20 -10.56 -21.02 -29.88
C GLN A 20 -11.89 -21.22 -30.60
N SER A 21 -12.73 -20.19 -30.64
CA SER A 21 -13.98 -20.15 -31.43
C SER A 21 -13.77 -20.00 -32.96
N GLY A 22 -12.51 -20.04 -33.44
CA GLY A 22 -12.19 -19.89 -34.86
C GLY A 22 -12.28 -18.45 -35.39
N LYS A 23 -12.41 -17.45 -34.52
CA LYS A 23 -12.48 -16.03 -34.90
C LYS A 23 -11.08 -15.43 -34.94
N GLU A 24 -10.61 -15.15 -36.15
CA GLU A 24 -9.27 -14.56 -36.39
C GLU A 24 -9.33 -13.07 -36.77
N LYS A 25 -10.50 -12.58 -37.20
CA LYS A 25 -10.69 -11.18 -37.60
C LYS A 25 -11.41 -10.39 -36.51
N TYR A 26 -10.95 -9.16 -36.29
CA TYR A 26 -11.58 -8.19 -35.41
C TYR A 26 -12.11 -6.99 -36.20
N ASP A 27 -13.11 -6.30 -35.65
CA ASP A 27 -13.59 -5.05 -36.23
C ASP A 27 -12.59 -3.93 -35.92
N ILE A 28 -12.00 -3.37 -36.97
CA ILE A 28 -10.99 -2.31 -36.89
C ILE A 28 -11.53 -1.05 -36.21
N LYS A 29 -12.86 -0.83 -36.24
CA LYS A 29 -13.52 0.29 -35.55
C LYS A 29 -13.32 0.22 -34.04
N ASN A 30 -13.24 -0.98 -33.46
CA ASN A 30 -13.00 -1.14 -32.02
C ASN A 30 -11.61 -0.63 -31.64
N LEU A 31 -10.62 -0.91 -32.48
CA LEU A 31 -9.25 -0.41 -32.29
C LEU A 31 -9.17 1.11 -32.47
N GLN A 32 -9.88 1.67 -33.45
CA GLN A 32 -9.98 3.12 -33.64
C GLN A 32 -10.63 3.80 -32.43
N ALA A 33 -11.79 3.31 -31.99
CA ALA A 33 -12.47 3.81 -30.79
C ALA A 33 -11.61 3.67 -29.53
N TRP A 34 -10.77 2.64 -29.45
CA TRP A 34 -9.78 2.53 -28.39
C TRP A 34 -8.69 3.61 -28.51
N LYS A 35 -8.13 3.84 -29.70
CA LYS A 35 -7.08 4.86 -29.90
C LYS A 35 -7.57 6.30 -29.69
N GLU A 36 -8.84 6.59 -29.99
CA GLU A 36 -9.43 7.94 -29.87
C GLU A 36 -9.67 8.39 -28.43
N ARG A 37 -9.60 7.48 -27.44
CA ARG A 37 -9.79 7.84 -26.02
C ARG A 37 -8.58 8.60 -25.50
N LYS A 38 -8.81 9.58 -24.63
CA LYS A 38 -7.74 10.35 -23.97
C LYS A 38 -6.75 9.41 -23.29
N SER A 39 -5.50 9.46 -23.73
CA SER A 39 -4.38 8.69 -23.18
C SER A 39 -3.13 9.58 -23.12
N VAL A 40 -2.25 9.29 -22.17
CA VAL A 40 -0.93 9.92 -22.06
C VAL A 40 0.16 9.09 -22.76
N LEU A 41 -0.19 7.95 -23.34
CA LEU A 41 0.74 7.07 -24.05
C LEU A 41 1.15 7.68 -25.38
N LYS A 42 2.45 7.74 -25.62
CA LYS A 42 3.02 8.06 -26.92
C LYS A 42 2.97 6.83 -27.83
N GLN A 43 3.25 7.02 -29.12
CA GLN A 43 3.28 5.90 -30.07
C GLN A 43 4.29 4.81 -29.65
N ASP A 44 5.50 5.20 -29.23
CA ASP A 44 6.51 4.24 -28.76
C ASP A 44 6.06 3.47 -27.50
N ASP A 45 5.32 4.12 -26.59
CA ASP A 45 4.79 3.47 -25.39
C ASP A 45 3.73 2.42 -25.77
N LEU A 46 2.88 2.74 -26.75
CA LEU A 46 1.88 1.82 -27.30
C LEU A 46 2.56 0.63 -27.99
N ASP A 47 3.55 0.86 -28.85
CA ASP A 47 4.24 -0.21 -29.55
C ASP A 47 4.93 -1.18 -28.58
N TYR A 48 5.52 -0.63 -27.50
CA TYR A 48 6.11 -1.44 -26.43
C TYR A 48 5.05 -2.25 -25.67
N LEU A 49 3.94 -1.61 -25.28
CA LEU A 49 2.81 -2.27 -24.63
C LEU A 49 2.27 -3.43 -25.48
N ILE A 50 1.99 -3.17 -26.76
CA ILE A 50 1.44 -4.15 -27.69
C ILE A 50 2.39 -5.34 -27.85
N LYS A 51 3.66 -5.08 -28.17
CA LYS A 51 4.65 -6.14 -28.40
C LYS A 51 4.85 -7.05 -27.19
N TYR A 52 4.99 -6.47 -26.00
CA TYR A 52 5.44 -7.25 -24.82
C TYR A 52 4.31 -7.78 -23.94
N LYS A 53 3.10 -7.21 -24.02
CA LYS A 53 1.95 -7.68 -23.23
C LYS A 53 0.93 -8.48 -24.04
N TYR A 54 0.84 -8.23 -25.36
CA TYR A 54 -0.20 -8.78 -26.24
C TYR A 54 0.36 -9.55 -27.44
N GLU A 55 1.68 -9.61 -27.60
CA GLU A 55 2.44 -10.20 -28.72
C GLU A 55 2.28 -9.47 -30.07
N SER A 56 1.06 -9.07 -30.45
CA SER A 56 0.77 -8.38 -31.71
C SER A 56 -0.43 -7.44 -31.60
N LEU A 57 -0.52 -6.49 -32.55
CA LEU A 57 -1.66 -5.58 -32.65
C LEU A 57 -2.96 -6.34 -32.99
N ASP A 58 -2.87 -7.44 -33.73
CA ASP A 58 -4.03 -8.24 -34.10
C ASP A 58 -4.59 -9.00 -32.90
N ASN A 59 -3.73 -9.58 -32.06
CA ASN A 59 -4.14 -10.19 -30.80
C ASN A 59 -4.84 -9.18 -29.90
N PHE A 60 -4.27 -7.97 -29.80
CA PHE A 60 -4.86 -6.89 -29.03
C PHE A 60 -6.23 -6.46 -29.58
N GLY A 61 -6.31 -6.27 -30.90
CA GLY A 61 -7.54 -5.91 -31.61
C GLY A 61 -8.65 -6.94 -31.43
N LEU A 62 -8.29 -8.23 -31.45
CA LEU A 62 -9.22 -9.32 -31.16
C LEU A 62 -9.68 -9.28 -29.69
N GLY A 63 -8.75 -9.12 -28.75
CA GLY A 63 -9.04 -9.10 -27.32
C GLY A 63 -9.94 -7.93 -26.85
N ILE A 64 -10.00 -6.83 -27.59
CA ILE A 64 -10.90 -5.69 -27.28
C ILE A 64 -12.29 -5.81 -27.91
N THR A 65 -12.68 -6.98 -28.43
CA THR A 65 -14.01 -7.22 -29.00
C THR A 65 -15.12 -7.00 -27.93
N PRO A 66 -16.16 -6.19 -28.23
CA PRO A 66 -17.33 -6.01 -27.36
C PRO A 66 -18.09 -7.32 -27.12
N ILE A 67 -18.74 -7.45 -25.96
CA ILE A 67 -19.37 -8.71 -25.52
C ILE A 67 -20.59 -9.06 -26.37
N GLU A 68 -21.28 -8.07 -26.91
CA GLU A 68 -22.42 -8.25 -27.80
C GLU A 68 -22.03 -9.07 -29.04
N ASN A 69 -20.75 -8.99 -29.43
CA ASN A 69 -20.17 -9.65 -30.59
C ASN A 69 -19.28 -10.86 -30.22
N PHE A 70 -19.37 -11.35 -28.98
CA PHE A 70 -18.58 -12.48 -28.49
C PHE A 70 -19.29 -13.80 -28.86
N PRO A 71 -18.65 -14.68 -29.66
CA PRO A 71 -19.20 -16.00 -29.98
C PRO A 71 -19.13 -16.93 -28.76
N ASP A 72 -19.88 -18.03 -28.79
CA ASP A 72 -19.78 -19.13 -27.82
C ASP A 72 -19.75 -18.69 -26.35
N LYS A 73 -20.66 -17.79 -25.97
CA LYS A 73 -20.74 -17.22 -24.61
C LYS A 73 -20.75 -18.28 -23.50
N GLU A 74 -21.42 -19.41 -23.71
CA GLU A 74 -21.45 -20.52 -22.74
C GLU A 74 -20.05 -21.08 -22.45
N VAL A 75 -19.18 -21.20 -23.46
CA VAL A 75 -17.79 -21.65 -23.29
C VAL A 75 -17.00 -20.62 -22.48
N ALA A 76 -17.21 -19.33 -22.75
CA ALA A 76 -16.58 -18.26 -21.99
C ALA A 76 -17.05 -18.24 -20.52
N ILE A 77 -18.34 -18.45 -20.26
CA ILE A 77 -18.88 -18.55 -18.90
C ILE A 77 -18.30 -19.76 -18.18
N GLN A 78 -18.21 -20.92 -18.83
CA GLN A 78 -17.59 -22.10 -18.24
C GLN A 78 -16.12 -21.85 -17.90
N TYR A 79 -15.35 -21.24 -18.82
CA TYR A 79 -13.96 -20.84 -18.59
C TYR A 79 -13.82 -19.97 -17.34
N ILE A 80 -14.77 -19.06 -17.09
CA ILE A 80 -14.77 -18.20 -15.89
C ILE A 80 -15.12 -19.01 -14.63
N LYS A 81 -16.13 -19.88 -14.69
CA LYS A 81 -16.56 -20.71 -13.57
C LYS A 81 -15.47 -21.69 -13.11
N ASP A 82 -14.60 -22.10 -14.02
CA ASP A 82 -13.45 -22.96 -13.75
C ASP A 82 -12.28 -22.21 -13.07
N GLN A 83 -12.32 -20.87 -13.02
CA GLN A 83 -11.26 -20.09 -12.38
C GLN A 83 -11.27 -20.28 -10.87
N SER A 84 -10.08 -20.43 -10.28
CA SER A 84 -9.92 -20.64 -8.83
C SER A 84 -10.57 -19.57 -7.96
N TRP A 85 -10.67 -18.32 -8.44
CA TRP A 85 -11.33 -17.24 -7.71
C TRP A 85 -12.86 -17.37 -7.75
N TYR A 86 -13.43 -17.86 -8.87
CA TYR A 86 -14.88 -18.04 -8.98
C TYR A 86 -15.36 -19.21 -8.11
N ILE A 87 -14.64 -20.33 -8.14
CA ILE A 87 -14.91 -21.48 -7.26
C ILE A 87 -14.85 -21.07 -5.78
N PHE A 88 -13.87 -20.23 -5.42
CA PHE A 88 -13.75 -19.74 -4.05
C PHE A 88 -14.89 -18.77 -3.69
N PHE A 89 -15.35 -17.94 -4.62
CA PHE A 89 -16.54 -17.11 -4.42
C PHE A 89 -17.79 -17.94 -4.12
N GLU A 90 -18.07 -18.98 -4.91
CA GLU A 90 -19.20 -19.89 -4.66
C GLU A 90 -19.07 -20.57 -3.30
N SER A 91 -17.88 -21.03 -2.93
CA SER A 91 -17.63 -21.64 -1.62
C SER A 91 -17.95 -20.71 -0.45
N ILE A 92 -17.59 -19.43 -0.55
CA ILE A 92 -17.94 -18.41 0.44
C ILE A 92 -19.46 -18.23 0.52
N LEU A 93 -20.14 -18.20 -0.63
CA LEU A 93 -21.59 -18.05 -0.67
C LEU A 93 -22.35 -19.25 -0.12
N ASP A 94 -21.87 -20.47 -0.40
CA ASP A 94 -22.48 -21.73 0.04
C ASP A 94 -22.27 -22.01 1.53
N SER A 95 -21.19 -21.49 2.10
CA SER A 95 -20.86 -21.69 3.52
C SER A 95 -21.62 -20.77 4.47
N TYR A 96 -22.37 -19.79 3.94
CA TYR A 96 -23.02 -18.78 4.76
C TYR A 96 -24.26 -19.31 5.49
N ASN A 97 -24.35 -19.01 6.79
CA ASN A 97 -25.46 -19.38 7.65
C ASN A 97 -26.26 -18.15 8.09
N ASP A 98 -27.47 -18.00 7.54
CA ASP A 98 -28.41 -16.91 7.85
C ASP A 98 -28.85 -16.86 9.32
N SER A 99 -28.80 -17.99 10.04
CA SER A 99 -29.34 -18.08 11.40
C SER A 99 -28.45 -17.38 12.44
N GLU A 100 -27.15 -17.30 12.18
CA GLU A 100 -26.16 -16.71 13.10
C GLU A 100 -26.11 -15.17 12.98
N GLU A 101 -26.47 -14.62 11.81
CA GLU A 101 -26.32 -13.19 11.52
C GLU A 101 -27.61 -12.38 11.44
N LYS A 102 -28.78 -13.02 11.48
CA LYS A 102 -30.06 -12.31 11.61
C LYS A 102 -30.17 -11.45 12.88
N LEU A 103 -29.28 -11.64 13.86
CA LEU A 103 -29.18 -10.84 15.08
C LEU A 103 -28.26 -9.60 14.96
N LEU A 104 -27.48 -9.45 13.89
CA LEU A 104 -26.54 -8.33 13.74
C LEU A 104 -27.24 -7.08 13.18
N GLU A 105 -26.85 -5.91 13.66
CA GLU A 105 -27.34 -4.62 13.16
C GLU A 105 -26.90 -4.43 11.70
N VAL A 106 -27.81 -3.94 10.85
CA VAL A 106 -27.47 -3.68 9.44
C VAL A 106 -26.74 -2.35 9.35
N ASP A 107 -25.46 -2.43 9.03
CA ASP A 107 -24.57 -1.29 8.84
C ASP A 107 -23.87 -1.35 7.47
N ALA A 108 -22.85 -0.52 7.29
CA ALA A 108 -22.08 -0.45 6.05
C ALA A 108 -21.31 -1.73 5.69
N SER A 109 -21.12 -2.66 6.63
CA SER A 109 -20.49 -3.96 6.40
C SER A 109 -21.45 -5.01 5.83
N TYR A 110 -22.76 -4.75 5.85
CA TYR A 110 -23.80 -5.70 5.42
C TYR A 110 -23.60 -6.32 4.02
N PRO A 111 -23.08 -5.60 3.00
CA PRO A 111 -22.77 -6.21 1.70
C PRO A 111 -21.70 -7.32 1.75
N PHE A 112 -20.87 -7.34 2.80
CA PHE A 112 -19.71 -8.22 2.94
C PHE A 112 -19.91 -9.33 3.97
N ARG A 113 -21.07 -9.40 4.62
CA ARG A 113 -21.34 -10.32 5.71
C ARG A 113 -21.04 -11.80 5.39
N TYR A 114 -21.23 -12.22 4.14
CA TYR A 114 -20.83 -13.54 3.64
C TYR A 114 -19.31 -13.78 3.75
N PHE A 115 -18.50 -12.79 3.35
CA PHE A 115 -17.05 -12.84 3.46
C PHE A 115 -16.59 -12.76 4.92
N LEU A 116 -17.22 -11.91 5.73
CA LEU A 116 -16.86 -11.72 7.14
C LEU A 116 -17.18 -12.97 7.98
N GLN A 117 -18.33 -13.61 7.75
CA GLN A 117 -18.65 -14.87 8.42
C GLN A 117 -17.64 -15.96 8.06
N TYR A 118 -17.33 -16.11 6.77
CA TYR A 118 -16.34 -17.08 6.30
C TYR A 118 -14.97 -16.83 6.93
N ALA A 119 -14.51 -15.58 6.94
CA ALA A 119 -13.25 -15.18 7.57
C ALA A 119 -13.24 -15.51 9.07
N ARG A 120 -14.32 -15.18 9.78
CA ARG A 120 -14.44 -15.45 11.22
C ARG A 120 -14.34 -16.94 11.52
N LEU A 121 -15.07 -17.78 10.80
CA LEU A 121 -15.04 -19.23 11.00
C LEU A 121 -13.64 -19.80 10.72
N PHE A 122 -13.00 -19.34 9.62
CA PHE A 122 -11.62 -19.70 9.31
C PHE A 122 -10.64 -19.31 10.44
N LEU A 123 -10.76 -18.10 10.99
CA LEU A 123 -9.87 -17.61 12.05
C LEU A 123 -10.10 -18.34 13.38
N LEU A 124 -11.34 -18.69 13.70
CA LEU A 124 -11.68 -19.46 14.90
C LEU A 124 -11.10 -20.88 14.81
N ASP A 125 -11.27 -21.54 13.67
CA ASP A 125 -10.71 -22.87 13.40
C ASP A 125 -9.18 -22.85 13.51
N LEU A 126 -8.52 -21.93 12.81
CA LEU A 126 -7.07 -21.77 12.86
C LEU A 126 -6.55 -21.50 14.27
N ASN A 127 -7.19 -20.60 15.03
CA ASN A 127 -6.74 -20.29 16.38
C ASN A 127 -7.06 -21.40 17.40
N SER A 128 -8.01 -22.28 17.11
CA SER A 128 -8.26 -23.46 17.93
C SER A 128 -7.09 -24.45 17.90
N GLU A 129 -6.35 -24.48 16.79
CA GLU A 129 -5.12 -25.27 16.62
C GLU A 129 -3.87 -24.56 17.15
N LEU A 130 -3.76 -23.25 16.91
CA LEU A 130 -2.55 -22.48 17.24
C LEU A 130 -2.51 -21.93 18.67
N ASN A 131 -3.68 -21.69 19.29
CA ASN A 131 -3.84 -21.09 20.62
C ASN A 131 -2.92 -19.86 20.86
N ILE A 132 -2.86 -18.95 19.88
CA ILE A 132 -1.87 -17.86 19.85
C ILE A 132 -2.50 -16.47 19.98
N CYS A 133 -3.83 -16.34 19.82
CA CYS A 133 -4.51 -15.05 19.93
C CYS A 133 -5.85 -15.12 20.66
N THR A 134 -6.29 -13.97 21.16
CA THR A 134 -7.58 -13.83 21.84
C THR A 134 -8.72 -13.57 20.84
N LYS A 135 -9.97 -13.62 21.33
CA LYS A 135 -11.14 -13.24 20.53
C LYS A 135 -11.09 -11.76 20.10
N GLU A 136 -10.53 -10.89 20.94
CA GLU A 136 -10.36 -9.47 20.62
C GLU A 136 -9.45 -9.28 19.40
N PHE A 137 -8.36 -10.06 19.32
CA PHE A 137 -7.48 -10.05 18.16
C PHE A 137 -8.22 -10.44 16.86
N ILE A 138 -9.08 -11.46 16.93
CA ILE A 138 -9.92 -11.89 15.80
C ILE A 138 -10.91 -10.79 15.39
N ILE A 139 -11.48 -10.05 16.34
CA ILE A 139 -12.35 -8.90 16.06
C ILE A 139 -11.56 -7.83 15.29
N ASN A 140 -10.35 -7.47 15.74
CA ASN A 140 -9.53 -6.47 15.05
C ASN A 140 -9.14 -6.90 13.62
N LEU A 141 -8.89 -8.19 13.41
CA LEU A 141 -8.67 -8.76 12.07
C LEU A 141 -9.89 -8.59 11.16
N LEU A 142 -11.10 -8.85 11.68
CA LEU A 142 -12.34 -8.68 10.91
C LEU A 142 -12.65 -7.21 10.63
N GLU A 143 -12.33 -6.31 11.56
CA GLU A 143 -12.42 -4.86 11.35
C GLU A 143 -11.49 -4.38 10.22
N THR A 144 -10.25 -4.87 10.21
CA THR A 144 -9.26 -4.64 9.15
C THR A 144 -9.81 -5.07 7.78
N LEU A 145 -10.29 -6.31 7.68
CA LEU A 145 -10.90 -6.82 6.44
C LEU A 145 -12.12 -5.98 6.03
N THR A 146 -12.96 -5.59 6.98
CA THR A 146 -14.15 -4.77 6.72
C THR A 146 -13.77 -3.41 6.13
N GLN A 147 -12.74 -2.75 6.69
CA GLN A 147 -12.25 -1.47 6.20
C GLN A 147 -11.67 -1.59 4.78
N GLU A 148 -10.90 -2.64 4.50
CA GLU A 148 -10.37 -2.92 3.16
C GLU A 148 -11.49 -3.09 2.13
N LEU A 149 -12.51 -3.89 2.45
CA LEU A 149 -13.64 -4.14 1.55
C LEU A 149 -14.48 -2.88 1.33
N ILE A 150 -14.78 -2.12 2.39
CA ILE A 150 -15.48 -0.83 2.27
C ILE A 150 -14.72 0.13 1.35
N HIS A 151 -13.41 0.27 1.56
CA HIS A 151 -12.57 1.15 0.75
C HIS A 151 -12.62 0.74 -0.73
N LEU A 152 -12.39 -0.55 -1.01
CA LEU A 152 -12.39 -1.13 -2.36
C LEU A 152 -13.71 -0.92 -3.11
N THR A 153 -14.85 -1.04 -2.41
CA THR A 153 -16.16 -1.02 -3.06
C THR A 153 -16.84 0.35 -3.04
N SER A 154 -16.32 1.31 -2.26
CA SER A 154 -16.98 2.59 -1.96
C SER A 154 -17.45 3.36 -3.20
N LYS A 155 -16.60 3.50 -4.23
CA LYS A 155 -16.95 4.19 -5.49
C LYS A 155 -18.11 3.49 -6.21
N THR A 156 -18.11 2.16 -6.23
CA THR A 156 -19.18 1.34 -6.82
C THR A 156 -20.47 1.46 -6.03
N LEU A 157 -20.42 1.37 -4.71
CA LEU A 157 -21.61 1.49 -3.86
C LEU A 157 -22.27 2.85 -3.98
N VAL A 158 -21.49 3.93 -4.10
CA VAL A 158 -22.06 5.27 -4.35
C VAL A 158 -22.83 5.32 -5.67
N LEU A 159 -22.24 4.85 -6.77
CA LEU A 159 -22.92 4.86 -8.07
C LEU A 159 -24.14 3.93 -8.10
N ASP A 160 -24.01 2.74 -7.50
CA ASP A 160 -25.08 1.75 -7.41
C ASP A 160 -26.27 2.27 -6.59
N LEU A 161 -26.01 2.91 -5.45
CA LEU A 161 -27.03 3.59 -4.63
C LEU A 161 -27.81 4.65 -5.42
N HIS A 162 -27.11 5.54 -6.14
CA HIS A 162 -27.78 6.58 -6.93
C HIS A 162 -28.56 5.99 -8.12
N THR A 163 -28.07 4.90 -8.69
CA THR A 163 -28.79 4.16 -9.75
C THR A 163 -30.04 3.49 -9.19
N PHE A 164 -29.92 2.87 -8.01
CA PHE A 164 -31.04 2.22 -7.31
C PHE A 164 -32.13 3.24 -6.96
N LYS A 165 -31.75 4.41 -6.41
CA LYS A 165 -32.64 5.50 -6.04
C LYS A 165 -33.46 6.07 -7.21
N LYS A 166 -32.96 5.98 -8.45
CA LYS A 166 -33.70 6.39 -9.66
C LYS A 166 -34.82 5.41 -10.03
N ASN A 167 -34.66 4.13 -9.68
CA ASN A 167 -35.58 3.06 -10.07
C ASN A 167 -36.56 2.69 -8.94
N GLU A 168 -36.19 2.91 -7.69
CA GLU A 168 -37.00 2.57 -6.52
C GLU A 168 -36.94 3.69 -5.45
N PRO A 169 -38.10 4.19 -4.96
CA PRO A 169 -38.11 5.17 -3.88
C PRO A 169 -37.65 4.54 -2.57
N LEU A 170 -36.55 5.05 -2.02
CA LEU A 170 -35.98 4.59 -0.75
C LEU A 170 -36.91 4.93 0.44
N LYS A 171 -37.15 3.97 1.32
CA LYS A 171 -37.99 4.15 2.52
C LYS A 171 -37.14 4.47 3.75
N GLY A 172 -37.56 5.44 4.55
CA GLY A 172 -36.90 5.82 5.81
C GLY A 172 -37.12 7.29 6.15
N ASN A 173 -37.29 7.58 7.45
CA ASN A 173 -37.61 8.92 7.94
C ASN A 173 -36.42 9.90 7.85
N ASP A 174 -35.20 9.39 7.68
CA ASP A 174 -33.96 10.15 7.57
C ASP A 174 -33.02 9.50 6.55
N SER A 175 -31.95 10.21 6.18
CA SER A 175 -31.03 9.80 5.11
C SER A 175 -30.24 8.53 5.44
N SER A 176 -29.93 8.31 6.72
CA SER A 176 -29.29 7.08 7.22
C SER A 176 -30.22 5.87 7.11
N LYS A 177 -31.50 6.00 7.50
CA LYS A 177 -32.48 4.92 7.36
C LYS A 177 -32.76 4.57 5.90
N ARG A 178 -32.78 5.55 5.00
CA ARG A 178 -32.90 5.31 3.55
C ARG A 178 -31.69 4.56 2.98
N PHE A 179 -30.49 4.83 3.49
CA PHE A 179 -29.29 4.06 3.14
C PHE A 179 -29.38 2.61 3.63
N ILE A 180 -29.80 2.38 4.88
CA ILE A 180 -30.03 1.03 5.42
C ILE A 180 -31.09 0.29 4.59
N TYR A 181 -32.15 0.97 4.14
CA TYR A 181 -33.15 0.39 3.24
C TYR A 181 -32.54 -0.08 1.92
N TYR A 182 -31.69 0.74 1.29
CA TYR A 182 -30.93 0.34 0.12
C TYR A 182 -30.10 -0.91 0.40
N LEU A 183 -29.32 -0.95 1.49
CA LEU A 183 -28.49 -2.11 1.82
C LEU A 183 -29.31 -3.39 2.00
N LYS A 184 -30.42 -3.31 2.75
CA LYS A 184 -31.33 -4.43 3.00
C LYS A 184 -31.96 -4.96 1.73
N LYS A 185 -32.26 -4.09 0.76
CA LYS A 185 -32.90 -4.47 -0.52
C LYS A 185 -31.89 -4.97 -1.53
N ARG A 186 -30.78 -4.25 -1.71
CA ARG A 186 -29.76 -4.55 -2.71
C ARG A 186 -28.97 -5.82 -2.39
N PHE A 187 -28.79 -6.13 -1.11
CA PHE A 187 -27.99 -7.25 -0.63
C PHE A 187 -28.79 -8.22 0.23
N ASN A 188 -30.09 -8.42 -0.06
CA ASN A 188 -30.99 -9.18 0.82
C ASN A 188 -30.66 -10.68 0.85
N SER A 189 -30.59 -11.30 -0.32
CA SER A 189 -30.40 -12.74 -0.49
C SER A 189 -29.10 -13.09 -1.19
N LYS A 190 -28.71 -14.38 -1.17
CA LYS A 190 -27.59 -14.91 -1.96
C LYS A 190 -27.71 -14.51 -3.44
N LYS A 191 -28.92 -14.60 -4.02
CA LYS A 191 -29.18 -14.23 -5.42
C LYS A 191 -28.93 -12.74 -5.68
N ASP A 192 -29.30 -11.86 -4.75
CA ASP A 192 -29.13 -10.41 -4.93
C ASP A 192 -27.66 -10.01 -4.82
N ILE A 193 -26.90 -10.67 -3.95
CA ILE A 193 -25.44 -10.51 -3.85
C ILE A 193 -24.76 -10.98 -5.14
N ILE A 194 -25.13 -12.14 -5.66
CA ILE A 194 -24.64 -12.62 -6.97
C ILE A 194 -24.99 -11.62 -8.07
N ALA A 195 -26.21 -11.07 -8.07
CA ALA A 195 -26.62 -10.08 -9.06
C ALA A 195 -25.76 -8.80 -8.99
N PHE A 196 -25.46 -8.28 -7.79
CA PHE A 196 -24.57 -7.14 -7.64
C PHE A 196 -23.16 -7.45 -8.15
N TYR A 197 -22.57 -8.56 -7.72
CA TYR A 197 -21.21 -8.91 -8.12
C TYR A 197 -21.12 -9.25 -9.61
N THR A 198 -22.13 -9.86 -10.20
CA THR A 198 -22.17 -10.09 -11.66
C THR A 198 -22.40 -8.81 -12.45
N CYS A 199 -23.03 -7.76 -11.89
CA CYS A 199 -23.04 -6.40 -12.49
C CYS A 199 -21.63 -5.77 -12.52
N TYR A 200 -20.78 -6.10 -11.56
CA TYR A 200 -19.41 -5.59 -11.42
C TYR A 200 -18.40 -6.75 -11.29
N PRO A 201 -18.23 -7.57 -12.32
CA PRO A 201 -17.55 -8.86 -12.16
C PRO A 201 -16.04 -8.73 -11.94
N GLU A 202 -15.42 -7.62 -12.35
CA GLU A 202 -14.03 -7.32 -11.99
C GLU A 202 -13.92 -6.87 -10.51
N LEU A 203 -14.95 -6.25 -9.93
CA LEU A 203 -15.03 -6.05 -8.47
C LEU A 203 -15.16 -7.40 -7.75
N MET A 204 -16.02 -8.30 -8.24
CA MET A 204 -16.14 -9.66 -7.69
C MET A 204 -14.77 -10.36 -7.63
N ARG A 205 -14.07 -10.39 -8.77
CA ARG A 205 -12.75 -11.03 -8.86
C ARG A 205 -11.76 -10.42 -7.89
N ILE A 206 -11.61 -9.09 -7.86
CA ILE A 206 -10.62 -8.46 -6.98
C ILE A 206 -10.99 -8.62 -5.50
N THR A 207 -12.27 -8.53 -5.12
CA THR A 207 -12.73 -8.77 -3.74
C THR A 207 -12.32 -10.16 -3.26
N VAL A 208 -12.53 -11.18 -4.09
CA VAL A 208 -12.17 -12.57 -3.74
C VAL A 208 -10.65 -12.76 -3.69
N VAL A 209 -9.90 -12.11 -4.59
CA VAL A 209 -8.42 -12.10 -4.54
C VAL A 209 -7.92 -11.45 -3.25
N ARG A 210 -8.49 -10.32 -2.83
CA ARG A 210 -8.12 -9.64 -1.57
C ARG A 210 -8.50 -10.47 -0.35
N MET A 211 -9.68 -11.09 -0.36
CA MET A 211 -10.10 -12.04 0.67
C MET A 211 -9.10 -13.20 0.82
N ARG A 212 -8.68 -13.82 -0.28
CA ARG A 212 -7.65 -14.88 -0.24
C ARG A 212 -6.33 -14.37 0.35
N TYR A 213 -5.87 -13.20 -0.08
CA TYR A 213 -4.65 -12.61 0.47
C TYR A 213 -4.76 -12.33 1.96
N PHE A 214 -5.89 -11.81 2.43
CA PHE A 214 -6.13 -11.57 3.84
C PHE A 214 -6.04 -12.86 4.66
N LEU A 215 -6.75 -13.92 4.25
CA LEU A 215 -6.72 -15.22 4.95
C LEU A 215 -5.32 -15.84 4.94
N ASP A 216 -4.66 -15.89 3.78
CA ASP A 216 -3.34 -16.49 3.62
C ASP A 216 -2.27 -15.73 4.43
N ASN A 217 -2.28 -14.40 4.38
CA ASN A 217 -1.30 -13.58 5.08
C ASN A 217 -1.53 -13.61 6.60
N THR A 218 -2.79 -13.62 7.05
CA THR A 218 -3.13 -13.75 8.46
C THR A 218 -2.74 -15.12 9.00
N LYS A 219 -3.08 -16.20 8.28
CA LYS A 219 -2.65 -17.56 8.64
C LYS A 219 -1.13 -17.66 8.71
N GLN A 220 -0.44 -17.15 7.71
CA GLN A 220 1.02 -17.14 7.68
C GLN A 220 1.61 -16.33 8.85
N MET A 221 1.04 -15.18 9.20
CA MET A 221 1.49 -14.38 10.34
C MET A 221 1.32 -15.13 11.66
N LEU A 222 0.15 -15.71 11.91
CA LEU A 222 -0.12 -16.43 13.16
C LEU A 222 0.79 -17.65 13.31
N ILE A 223 0.97 -18.46 12.26
CA ILE A 223 1.91 -19.59 12.27
C ILE A 223 3.33 -19.12 12.60
N ARG A 224 3.81 -18.05 11.95
CA ARG A 224 5.15 -17.50 12.22
C ARG A 224 5.30 -17.02 13.66
N VAL A 225 4.29 -16.33 14.20
CA VAL A 225 4.31 -15.88 15.60
C VAL A 225 4.36 -17.08 16.54
N THR A 226 3.56 -18.12 16.29
CA THR A 226 3.59 -19.36 17.08
C THR A 226 4.98 -20.00 17.07
N GLU A 227 5.61 -20.13 15.91
CA GLU A 227 6.96 -20.72 15.76
C GLU A 227 8.06 -19.87 16.42
N ASP A 228 7.95 -18.54 16.30
CA ASP A 228 8.98 -17.60 16.76
C ASP A 228 8.76 -17.09 18.19
N LEU A 229 7.67 -17.49 18.86
CA LEU A 229 7.27 -16.99 20.17
C LEU A 229 8.41 -17.01 21.22
N PRO A 230 9.22 -18.07 21.36
CA PRO A 230 10.33 -18.07 22.32
C PRO A 230 11.40 -17.01 22.00
N SER A 231 11.69 -16.78 20.71
CA SER A 231 12.63 -15.74 20.28
C SER A 231 12.06 -14.34 20.53
N ILE A 232 10.75 -14.16 20.27
CA ILE A 232 10.03 -12.90 20.51
C ILE A 232 10.03 -12.57 22.00
N GLN A 233 9.64 -13.52 22.85
CA GLN A 233 9.62 -13.36 24.31
C GLN A 233 10.99 -13.00 24.86
N ASN A 234 12.04 -13.69 24.40
CA ASN A 234 13.42 -13.42 24.83
C ASN A 234 13.92 -12.04 24.36
N CYS A 235 13.79 -11.73 23.07
CA CYS A 235 14.36 -10.51 22.47
C CYS A 235 13.67 -9.24 22.97
N PHE A 236 12.35 -9.27 23.11
CA PHE A 236 11.53 -8.11 23.48
C PHE A 236 11.09 -8.12 24.94
N ASN A 237 11.56 -9.10 25.73
CA ASN A 237 11.19 -9.29 27.13
C ASN A 237 9.66 -9.37 27.33
N ILE A 238 8.94 -10.11 26.50
CA ILE A 238 7.49 -10.29 26.57
C ILE A 238 7.17 -11.51 27.43
N GLN A 239 6.25 -11.37 28.39
CA GLN A 239 5.87 -12.45 29.31
C GLN A 239 4.66 -13.24 28.78
N SER A 240 3.78 -12.55 28.06
CA SER A 240 2.58 -13.16 27.47
C SER A 240 2.93 -14.11 26.33
N SER A 241 2.08 -15.14 26.18
CA SER A 241 2.12 -16.09 25.06
C SER A 241 0.98 -15.87 24.06
N GLU A 242 0.15 -14.83 24.23
CA GLU A 242 -1.05 -14.60 23.42
C GLU A 242 -1.10 -13.17 22.87
N LEU A 243 -1.44 -13.06 21.59
CA LEU A 243 -1.76 -11.80 20.93
C LEU A 243 -3.17 -11.35 21.31
N ASN A 244 -3.30 -10.09 21.75
CA ASN A 244 -4.58 -9.53 22.15
C ASN A 244 -5.13 -8.48 21.18
N SER A 245 -4.28 -7.72 20.49
CA SER A 245 -4.73 -6.74 19.51
C SER A 245 -3.79 -6.63 18.32
N ILE A 246 -4.35 -6.34 17.16
CA ILE A 246 -3.63 -5.96 15.95
C ILE A 246 -4.14 -4.58 15.51
N SER A 247 -3.21 -3.72 15.14
CA SER A 247 -3.52 -2.47 14.46
C SER A 247 -2.64 -2.34 13.23
N GLU A 248 -3.23 -1.91 12.13
CA GLU A 248 -2.46 -1.59 10.94
C GLU A 248 -1.55 -0.40 11.26
N SER A 249 -0.25 -0.59 10.99
CA SER A 249 0.61 0.57 10.77
C SER A 249 0.24 1.08 9.38
N GLN A 250 0.06 2.38 9.16
CA GLN A 250 -0.47 2.99 7.93
C GLN A 250 0.38 2.76 6.65
N GLY A 251 0.79 1.53 6.38
CA GLY A 251 1.68 1.13 5.29
C GLY A 251 0.91 0.47 4.15
N ASP A 252 1.38 0.70 2.93
CA ASP A 252 0.79 0.10 1.74
C ASP A 252 0.97 -1.42 1.69
N SER A 253 -0.04 -2.13 1.18
CA SER A 253 0.07 -3.56 0.96
C SER A 253 0.99 -3.89 -0.24
N HIS A 254 1.83 -4.90 -0.11
CA HIS A 254 2.78 -5.35 -1.14
C HIS A 254 2.73 -6.88 -1.31
N SER A 255 3.40 -7.43 -2.33
CA SER A 255 3.70 -8.87 -2.43
C SER A 255 2.52 -9.82 -2.09
N ARG A 256 1.39 -9.62 -2.78
CA ARG A 256 0.10 -10.31 -2.56
C ARG A 256 -0.56 -9.93 -1.23
N GLY A 257 -0.79 -8.63 -1.01
CA GLY A 257 -1.60 -8.11 0.10
C GLY A 257 -0.93 -8.12 1.48
N LYS A 258 0.39 -8.30 1.56
CA LYS A 258 1.13 -8.26 2.83
C LYS A 258 1.24 -6.82 3.32
N THR A 259 0.91 -6.59 4.58
CA THR A 259 0.97 -5.28 5.23
C THR A 259 1.81 -5.34 6.51
N VAL A 260 2.30 -4.18 6.95
CA VAL A 260 2.99 -4.03 8.23
C VAL A 260 1.96 -3.85 9.34
N SER A 261 2.12 -4.58 10.44
CA SER A 261 1.13 -4.58 11.53
C SER A 261 1.80 -4.42 12.88
N THR A 262 1.20 -3.62 13.76
CA THR A 262 1.56 -3.59 15.18
C THR A 262 0.75 -4.66 15.89
N LEU A 263 1.46 -5.58 16.54
CA LEU A 263 0.89 -6.67 17.34
C LEU A 263 1.06 -6.34 18.82
N THR A 264 -0.02 -6.39 19.58
CA THR A 264 -0.02 -6.16 21.03
C THR A 264 -0.34 -7.48 21.74
N PHE A 265 0.53 -7.90 22.64
CA PHE A 265 0.35 -9.08 23.49
C PHE A 265 -0.58 -8.78 24.67
N SER A 266 -1.08 -9.83 25.35
CA SER A 266 -2.01 -9.66 26.48
C SER A 266 -1.39 -8.99 27.71
N ASP A 267 -0.07 -8.90 27.80
CA ASP A 267 0.66 -8.11 28.80
C ASP A 267 0.84 -6.63 28.40
N GLY A 268 0.27 -6.21 27.26
CA GLY A 268 0.30 -4.85 26.74
C GLY A 268 1.56 -4.49 25.94
N LYS A 269 2.56 -5.38 25.88
CA LYS A 269 3.77 -5.14 25.09
C LYS A 269 3.51 -5.28 23.59
N LYS A 270 4.28 -4.52 22.81
CA LYS A 270 4.06 -4.37 21.37
C LYS A 270 5.30 -4.74 20.57
N ILE A 271 5.06 -5.36 19.42
CA ILE A 271 6.05 -5.57 18.36
C ILE A 271 5.45 -5.15 17.02
N VAL A 272 6.30 -4.80 16.06
CA VAL A 272 5.90 -4.53 14.68
C VAL A 272 6.27 -5.72 13.81
N TYR A 273 5.28 -6.37 13.20
CA TYR A 273 5.46 -7.45 12.24
C TYR A 273 5.62 -6.88 10.83
N LYS A 274 6.74 -7.19 10.18
CA LYS A 274 7.09 -6.71 8.83
C LYS A 274 7.30 -7.90 7.89
N PRO A 275 6.27 -8.32 7.11
CA PRO A 275 6.34 -9.46 6.18
C PRO A 275 7.05 -9.12 4.86
N LYS A 276 8.30 -8.62 4.94
CA LYS A 276 9.07 -8.14 3.79
C LYS A 276 10.43 -8.84 3.65
N ILE A 277 10.89 -8.94 2.40
CA ILE A 277 12.28 -9.31 2.09
C ILE A 277 13.18 -8.28 2.75
N ASN A 278 14.23 -8.74 3.44
CA ASN A 278 15.01 -7.88 4.30
C ASN A 278 16.48 -8.33 4.37
N SER A 279 17.31 -7.47 4.96
CA SER A 279 18.70 -7.77 5.31
C SER A 279 19.02 -7.26 6.72
N GLU A 280 18.06 -7.34 7.64
CA GLU A 280 18.14 -6.66 8.94
C GLU A 280 19.35 -7.08 9.78
N ASN A 281 19.76 -8.35 9.74
CA ASN A 281 20.97 -8.79 10.45
C ASN A 281 22.23 -8.10 9.92
N LYS A 282 22.37 -7.97 8.58
CA LYS A 282 23.50 -7.27 7.97
C LYS A 282 23.47 -5.77 8.29
N LEU A 283 22.28 -5.18 8.28
CA LEU A 283 22.09 -3.75 8.60
C LEU A 283 22.38 -3.46 10.08
N ARG A 284 21.98 -4.33 11.00
CA ARG A 284 22.33 -4.22 12.43
C ARG A 284 23.85 -4.23 12.61
N ASP A 285 24.53 -5.26 12.09
CA ASP A 285 25.99 -5.39 12.23
C ASP A 285 26.71 -4.19 11.56
N PHE A 286 26.14 -3.66 10.48
CA PHE A 286 26.64 -2.47 9.81
C PHE A 286 26.47 -1.21 10.67
N PHE A 287 25.31 -1.01 11.29
CA PHE A 287 25.09 0.13 12.19
C PHE A 287 25.99 0.06 13.43
N GLU A 288 26.22 -1.12 13.98
CA GLU A 288 27.19 -1.33 15.06
C GLU A 288 28.62 -0.95 14.62
N PHE A 289 29.03 -1.34 13.41
CA PHE A 289 30.29 -0.91 12.82
C PHE A 289 30.37 0.62 12.68
N LEU A 290 29.31 1.28 12.19
CA LEU A 290 29.27 2.74 12.05
C LEU A 290 29.32 3.45 13.41
N ASN A 291 28.62 2.92 14.41
CA ASN A 291 28.67 3.43 15.79
C ASN A 291 30.08 3.37 16.36
N LYS A 292 30.80 2.27 16.09
CA LYS A 292 32.18 2.08 16.56
C LYS A 292 33.20 2.95 15.80
N GLU A 293 33.16 2.95 14.47
CA GLU A 293 34.23 3.55 13.66
C GLU A 293 34.00 5.03 13.34
N LEU A 294 32.75 5.50 13.35
CA LEU A 294 32.39 6.88 13.03
C LEU A 294 31.75 7.64 14.20
N GLU A 295 31.53 6.98 15.35
CA GLU A 295 30.72 7.52 16.45
C GLU A 295 29.34 7.99 15.94
N ALA A 296 28.75 7.19 15.05
CA ALA A 296 27.49 7.49 14.38
C ALA A 296 26.33 7.65 15.36
N ASP A 297 26.39 6.96 16.50
CA ASP A 297 25.42 7.05 17.60
C ASP A 297 23.98 6.78 17.13
N ILE A 298 23.85 5.78 16.25
CA ILE A 298 22.61 5.26 15.70
C ILE A 298 21.95 4.37 16.75
N TYR A 299 20.66 4.59 17.01
CA TYR A 299 19.88 3.70 17.85
C TYR A 299 19.71 2.32 17.18
N ILE A 300 20.14 1.26 17.86
CA ILE A 300 20.03 -0.11 17.36
C ILE A 300 18.70 -0.71 17.82
N VAL A 301 17.70 -0.67 16.93
CA VAL A 301 16.38 -1.24 17.17
C VAL A 301 16.48 -2.76 17.29
N LYS A 302 15.88 -3.35 18.33
CA LYS A 302 15.89 -4.81 18.50
C LYS A 302 15.00 -5.46 17.45
N LYS A 303 15.46 -6.60 16.91
CA LYS A 303 14.74 -7.33 15.86
C LYS A 303 14.92 -8.83 16.03
N VAL A 304 13.85 -9.57 15.70
CA VAL A 304 13.92 -11.01 15.43
C VAL A 304 13.79 -11.18 13.93
N THR A 305 14.94 -11.35 13.26
CA THR A 305 15.04 -11.44 11.81
C THR A 305 14.82 -12.86 11.31
N ARG A 306 14.04 -13.00 10.23
CA ARG A 306 13.83 -14.24 9.48
C ARG A 306 13.98 -13.97 7.99
N ASN A 307 13.95 -15.04 7.19
CA ASN A 307 14.32 -14.98 5.77
C ASN A 307 13.47 -13.98 4.95
N THR A 308 12.15 -13.98 5.15
CA THR A 308 11.21 -13.16 4.36
C THR A 308 10.29 -12.29 5.21
N TYR A 309 10.63 -12.11 6.48
CA TYR A 309 9.90 -11.29 7.44
C TYR A 309 10.79 -11.01 8.65
N PHE A 310 10.39 -10.06 9.49
CA PHE A 310 11.00 -9.85 10.79
C PHE A 310 10.01 -9.22 11.75
N TYR A 311 10.30 -9.35 13.05
CA TYR A 311 9.65 -8.61 14.12
C TYR A 311 10.59 -7.53 14.61
N GLU A 312 10.05 -6.36 14.88
CA GLU A 312 10.79 -5.18 15.31
C GLU A 312 10.23 -4.64 16.62
N GLU A 313 11.10 -4.11 17.46
CA GLU A 313 10.73 -3.39 18.69
C GLU A 313 9.78 -2.24 18.35
N TYR A 314 8.69 -2.11 19.12
CA TYR A 314 7.79 -0.98 18.95
C TYR A 314 8.44 0.27 19.57
N ILE A 315 8.76 1.25 18.72
CA ILE A 315 9.37 2.52 19.13
C ILE A 315 8.28 3.57 19.31
N ASP A 316 8.15 4.08 20.53
CA ASP A 316 7.25 5.16 20.92
C ASP A 316 7.93 6.54 20.88
N ASN A 317 7.12 7.60 20.85
CA ASN A 317 7.61 8.98 20.95
C ASN A 317 7.69 9.37 22.44
N ILE A 318 8.76 8.94 23.09
CA ILE A 318 9.03 9.25 24.50
C ILE A 318 9.50 10.70 24.62
N GLU A 319 9.03 11.41 25.66
CA GLU A 319 9.45 12.77 25.95
C GLU A 319 10.96 12.87 26.21
N ILE A 320 11.52 14.01 25.82
CA ILE A 320 12.90 14.40 26.07
C ILE A 320 12.97 15.24 27.35
N ASN A 321 14.00 15.05 28.18
CA ASN A 321 13.96 15.55 29.56
C ASN A 321 14.40 17.02 29.68
N ASN A 322 15.35 17.45 28.84
CA ASN A 322 16.00 18.75 29.00
C ASN A 322 16.61 19.27 27.68
N ILE A 323 16.96 20.55 27.68
CA ILE A 323 17.52 21.24 26.51
C ILE A 323 18.86 20.64 26.05
N GLU A 324 19.69 20.08 26.95
CA GLU A 324 20.95 19.45 26.54
C GLU A 324 20.70 18.18 25.72
N GLU A 325 19.70 17.38 26.10
CA GLU A 325 19.25 16.24 25.30
C GLU A 325 18.68 16.69 23.96
N VAL A 326 17.95 17.81 23.87
CA VAL A 326 17.48 18.36 22.59
C VAL A 326 18.64 18.68 21.64
N LYS A 327 19.73 19.26 22.18
CA LYS A 327 20.95 19.53 21.38
C LYS A 327 21.55 18.23 20.85
N LYS A 328 21.65 17.20 21.70
CA LYS A 328 22.15 15.88 21.31
C LYS A 328 21.25 15.20 20.28
N TYR A 329 19.92 15.31 20.42
CA TYR A 329 18.96 14.80 19.43
C TYR A 329 19.23 15.39 18.05
N TYR A 330 19.33 16.71 17.95
CA TYR A 330 19.58 17.36 16.66
C TYR A 330 21.00 17.15 16.14
N GLU A 331 21.99 16.95 17.02
CA GLU A 331 23.31 16.48 16.60
C GLU A 331 23.25 15.08 15.98
N ARG A 332 22.59 14.11 16.65
CA ARG A 332 22.36 12.76 16.13
C ARG A 332 21.59 12.79 14.81
N TYR A 333 20.59 13.66 14.69
CA TYR A 333 19.86 13.87 13.44
C TYR A 333 20.80 14.31 12.31
N GLY A 334 21.70 15.26 12.61
CA GLY A 334 22.78 15.65 11.72
C GLY A 334 23.68 14.48 11.31
N LYS A 335 24.08 13.64 12.27
CA LYS A 335 24.86 12.43 11.99
C LYS A 335 24.13 11.50 11.03
N LEU A 336 22.82 11.27 11.22
CA LEU A 336 22.00 10.46 10.32
C LEU A 336 21.96 11.03 8.88
N ILE A 337 21.91 12.34 8.70
CA ILE A 337 22.01 12.96 7.36
C ILE A 337 23.36 12.61 6.70
N GLY A 338 24.46 12.70 7.47
CA GLY A 338 25.80 12.35 6.99
C GLY A 338 25.91 10.87 6.59
N ILE A 339 25.36 9.97 7.41
CA ILE A 339 25.30 8.54 7.11
C ILE A 339 24.43 8.27 5.88
N ALA A 340 23.25 8.88 5.79
CA ALA A 340 22.34 8.73 4.67
C ALA A 340 23.00 9.15 3.35
N PHE A 341 23.76 10.25 3.35
CA PHE A 341 24.54 10.69 2.20
C PHE A 341 25.65 9.70 1.82
N LEU A 342 26.45 9.23 2.78
CA LEU A 342 27.60 8.35 2.51
C LEU A 342 27.20 7.01 1.89
N PHE A 343 26.01 6.51 2.20
CA PHE A 343 25.53 5.20 1.78
C PHE A 343 24.34 5.27 0.84
N ASN A 344 24.18 6.40 0.13
CA ASN A 344 23.14 6.62 -0.89
C ASN A 344 21.74 6.21 -0.41
N VAL A 345 21.37 6.61 0.79
CA VAL A 345 20.03 6.33 1.33
C VAL A 345 19.04 7.30 0.69
N THR A 346 17.89 6.78 0.27
CA THR A 346 16.74 7.60 -0.16
C THR A 346 15.51 7.20 0.65
N ASP A 347 14.42 7.94 0.47
CA ASP A 347 13.10 7.54 0.99
C ASP A 347 12.94 7.60 2.53
N LEU A 348 13.79 8.31 3.27
CA LEU A 348 13.63 8.54 4.73
C LEU A 348 12.75 9.77 5.03
N HIS A 349 11.43 9.62 4.87
CA HIS A 349 10.43 10.66 5.06
C HIS A 349 10.02 10.83 6.53
N TYR A 350 9.18 11.83 6.83
CA TYR A 350 8.68 12.12 8.19
C TYR A 350 8.02 10.95 8.91
N GLU A 351 7.41 10.00 8.20
CA GLU A 351 6.86 8.79 8.81
C GLU A 351 7.91 7.76 9.22
N ASN A 352 9.14 7.84 8.68
CA ASN A 352 10.21 6.84 8.87
C ASN A 352 11.15 7.18 10.04
N ILE A 353 10.96 8.32 10.69
CA ILE A 353 11.69 8.74 11.90
C ILE A 353 10.72 8.83 13.08
N ILE A 354 11.12 8.24 14.21
CA ILE A 354 10.45 8.44 15.50
C ILE A 354 11.43 9.14 16.44
N ALA A 355 10.97 10.21 17.09
CA ALA A 355 11.72 10.87 18.15
C ALA A 355 11.54 10.09 19.45
N HIS A 356 12.53 9.31 19.85
CA HIS A 356 12.47 8.46 21.03
C HIS A 356 13.38 9.02 22.12
N GLY A 357 12.84 9.93 22.95
CA GLY A 357 13.64 10.73 23.89
C GLY A 357 14.71 11.54 23.16
N GLU A 358 15.98 11.32 23.51
CA GLU A 358 17.11 12.01 22.88
C GLU A 358 17.60 11.39 21.55
N TYR A 359 16.96 10.33 21.04
CA TYR A 359 17.37 9.63 19.83
C TYR A 359 16.37 9.79 18.66
N PRO A 360 16.82 10.23 17.48
CA PRO A 360 16.05 10.06 16.24
C PRO A 360 16.22 8.63 15.74
N VAL A 361 15.15 7.84 15.77
CA VAL A 361 15.17 6.41 15.43
C VAL A 361 14.64 6.18 14.03
N ILE A 362 15.44 5.52 13.18
CA ILE A 362 15.02 5.06 11.85
C ILE A 362 14.23 3.76 12.01
N ILE A 363 12.94 3.79 11.67
CA ILE A 363 12.09 2.59 11.72
C ILE A 363 11.97 1.89 10.35
N ASP A 364 12.41 2.51 9.26
CA ASP A 364 12.55 1.83 7.98
C ASP A 364 13.89 2.13 7.31
N ASN A 365 14.71 1.11 7.14
CA ASN A 365 16.09 1.19 6.70
C ASN A 365 16.35 0.31 5.45
N GLU A 366 15.29 -0.13 4.78
CA GLU A 366 15.40 -1.03 3.62
C GLU A 366 15.89 -0.34 2.33
N THR A 367 16.02 0.99 2.34
CA THR A 367 16.41 1.83 1.19
C THR A 367 17.84 2.37 1.30
N PHE A 368 18.74 1.62 1.93
CA PHE A 368 20.18 1.92 1.89
C PHE A 368 20.80 1.50 0.54
N PHE A 369 21.97 2.03 0.18
CA PHE A 369 22.74 1.67 -1.02
C PHE A 369 21.95 1.80 -2.34
N GLN A 370 21.28 2.93 -2.52
CA GLN A 370 20.45 3.16 -3.70
C GLN A 370 21.26 3.59 -4.92
N GLN A 371 20.59 3.51 -6.06
CA GLN A 371 21.05 4.03 -7.33
C GLN A 371 19.98 4.97 -7.89
N ASN A 372 20.42 5.97 -8.66
CA ASN A 372 19.52 6.78 -9.47
C ASN A 372 18.66 5.89 -10.37
N ILE A 373 17.35 6.13 -10.35
CA ILE A 373 16.39 5.41 -11.19
C ILE A 373 16.79 5.60 -12.66
N PRO A 374 16.86 4.52 -13.47
CA PRO A 374 17.24 4.61 -14.87
C PRO A 374 16.11 5.22 -15.71
N ILE A 375 15.97 6.53 -15.60
CA ILE A 375 15.02 7.36 -16.35
C ILE A 375 15.72 7.93 -17.57
N GLU A 376 14.99 8.06 -18.68
CA GLU A 376 15.47 8.74 -19.87
C GLU A 376 15.66 10.23 -19.59
N PHE A 377 16.93 10.65 -19.62
CA PHE A 377 17.32 12.05 -19.66
C PHE A 377 18.12 12.29 -20.95
N GLY A 378 18.17 13.54 -21.41
CA GLY A 378 19.05 13.93 -22.51
C GLY A 378 20.54 13.74 -22.14
N ASN A 379 21.40 13.56 -23.14
CA ASN A 379 22.84 13.39 -22.93
C ASN A 379 23.55 14.75 -23.04
N SER A 380 23.61 15.51 -21.95
CA SER A 380 24.24 16.84 -21.94
C SER A 380 24.84 17.16 -20.57
N ALA A 381 25.85 18.02 -20.53
CA ALA A 381 26.48 18.46 -19.28
C ALA A 381 25.48 19.09 -18.28
N THR A 382 24.42 19.75 -18.76
CA THR A 382 23.35 20.29 -17.91
C THR A 382 22.54 19.19 -17.22
N VAL A 383 22.35 18.04 -17.88
CA VAL A 383 21.75 16.86 -17.25
C VAL A 383 22.70 16.23 -16.24
N ASP A 384 24.00 16.15 -16.57
CA ASP A 384 25.02 15.65 -15.63
C ASP A 384 25.10 16.47 -14.35
N ALA A 385 24.89 17.79 -14.44
CA ALA A 385 24.78 18.66 -13.28
C ALA A 385 23.57 18.33 -12.39
N LYS A 386 22.43 17.88 -12.97
CA LYS A 386 21.26 17.43 -12.18
C LYS A 386 21.56 16.17 -11.38
N TYR A 387 22.42 15.28 -11.89
CA TYR A 387 22.85 14.10 -11.13
C TYR A 387 23.59 14.48 -9.85
N LYS A 388 24.24 15.66 -9.77
CA LYS A 388 24.84 16.15 -8.51
C LYS A 388 23.80 16.47 -7.45
N TYR A 389 22.62 16.94 -7.83
CA TYR A 389 21.50 17.10 -6.90
C TYR A 389 20.96 15.75 -6.43
N LEU A 390 20.80 14.80 -7.37
CA LEU A 390 20.36 13.43 -7.06
C LEU A 390 21.40 12.64 -6.23
N ASP A 391 22.66 13.08 -6.23
CA ASP A 391 23.78 12.55 -5.45
C ASP A 391 24.10 13.45 -4.23
N SER A 392 23.09 14.12 -3.68
CA SER A 392 23.25 15.04 -2.55
C SER A 392 22.34 14.69 -1.37
N ILE A 393 22.58 15.33 -0.22
CA ILE A 393 21.75 15.19 0.98
C ILE A 393 20.24 15.44 0.75
N MET A 394 19.86 16.16 -0.31
CA MET A 394 18.47 16.48 -0.64
C MET A 394 17.63 15.25 -0.99
N VAL A 395 18.23 14.20 -1.58
CA VAL A 395 17.49 13.01 -2.02
C VAL A 395 17.18 12.03 -0.87
N THR A 396 17.80 12.23 0.30
CA THR A 396 17.69 11.32 1.43
C THR A 396 16.28 11.26 2.02
N GLY A 397 15.53 12.35 1.93
CA GLY A 397 14.26 12.56 2.64
C GLY A 397 14.42 13.18 4.03
N LEU A 398 15.63 13.22 4.59
CA LEU A 398 15.86 13.77 5.94
C LEU A 398 15.93 15.31 5.98
N VAL A 399 16.18 15.95 4.84
CA VAL A 399 16.37 17.40 4.75
C VAL A 399 15.14 18.06 4.11
N PRO A 400 14.71 19.27 4.53
CA PRO A 400 13.51 19.92 4.00
C PRO A 400 13.51 20.01 2.48
N TYR A 401 12.42 19.52 1.88
CA TYR A 401 12.16 19.63 0.45
C TYR A 401 10.65 19.70 0.23
N LEU A 402 10.22 20.22 -0.92
CA LEU A 402 8.80 20.31 -1.27
C LEU A 402 8.46 19.27 -2.33
N ALA A 403 7.60 18.33 -1.97
CA ALA A 403 7.05 17.30 -2.84
C ALA A 403 5.74 17.77 -3.50
N MET A 404 5.25 16.99 -4.47
CA MET A 404 3.92 17.13 -5.09
C MET A 404 3.63 18.48 -5.78
N LYS A 405 4.66 19.23 -6.16
CA LYS A 405 4.52 20.51 -6.87
C LYS A 405 3.78 20.39 -8.21
N ASP A 406 3.86 19.22 -8.85
CA ASP A 406 3.20 18.91 -10.11
C ASP A 406 1.67 18.88 -10.01
N LYS A 407 1.13 18.71 -8.79
CA LYS A 407 -0.30 18.67 -8.50
C LYS A 407 -0.88 20.01 -8.06
N SER A 408 -0.03 20.97 -7.70
CA SER A 408 -0.47 22.29 -7.23
C SER A 408 -0.97 23.16 -8.39
N ASP A 409 -1.98 23.99 -8.11
CA ASP A 409 -2.45 25.03 -9.04
C ASP A 409 -1.36 26.11 -9.27
N SER A 410 -0.43 26.28 -8.33
CA SER A 410 0.76 27.13 -8.43
C SER A 410 2.05 26.29 -8.40
N LYS A 411 3.02 26.57 -9.29
CA LYS A 411 4.27 25.77 -9.38
C LYS A 411 5.21 25.92 -8.18
N ASP A 412 4.93 26.87 -7.29
CA ASP A 412 5.77 27.20 -6.14
C ASP A 412 5.30 26.55 -4.84
N GLU A 413 4.06 26.05 -4.79
CA GLU A 413 3.51 25.35 -3.63
C GLU A 413 3.73 23.84 -3.70
N GLY A 414 3.95 23.23 -2.54
CA GLY A 414 4.19 21.81 -2.37
C GLY A 414 4.08 21.41 -0.90
N VAL A 415 4.29 20.12 -0.64
CA VAL A 415 4.17 19.54 0.70
C VAL A 415 5.55 19.19 1.22
N ASN A 416 5.90 19.60 2.44
CA ASN A 416 7.16 19.20 3.06
C ASN A 416 7.04 17.80 3.63
N LEU A 417 7.58 16.81 2.91
CA LEU A 417 7.60 15.41 3.34
C LEU A 417 8.93 15.01 3.98
N SER A 418 9.80 15.97 4.27
CA SER A 418 11.08 15.65 4.93
C SER A 418 10.88 15.20 6.37
N ALA A 419 11.81 14.42 6.89
CA ALA A 419 11.76 14.01 8.29
C ALA A 419 11.97 15.11 9.34
N LEU A 420 12.21 16.37 8.90
CA LEU A 420 12.19 17.56 9.76
C LEU A 420 10.84 18.30 9.74
N ASN A 421 9.84 17.83 8.99
CA ASN A 421 8.52 18.43 9.04
C ASN A 421 7.87 18.20 10.41
N PHE A 422 7.48 19.28 11.10
CA PHE A 422 6.93 19.23 12.46
C PHE A 422 5.53 19.85 12.57
N LYS A 423 4.97 20.32 11.45
CA LYS A 423 3.67 21.00 11.39
C LYS A 423 2.69 20.23 10.52
N GLU A 424 1.42 20.36 10.88
CA GLU A 424 0.32 20.04 9.98
C GLU A 424 0.38 20.95 8.75
N GLN A 425 -0.02 20.41 7.60
CA GLN A 425 0.04 21.14 6.34
C GLN A 425 -1.16 20.82 5.46
N SER A 426 -1.76 21.86 4.88
CA SER A 426 -2.77 21.66 3.84
C SER A 426 -2.07 21.22 2.55
N VAL A 427 -2.56 20.16 1.92
CA VAL A 427 -2.10 19.83 0.56
C VAL A 427 -2.56 20.93 -0.42
N PRO A 428 -1.74 21.32 -1.41
CA PRO A 428 -2.03 22.44 -2.33
C PRO A 428 -2.96 22.04 -3.49
N PHE A 429 -3.78 21.00 -3.28
CA PHE A 429 -4.76 20.52 -4.24
C PHE A 429 -5.90 19.82 -3.51
N LYS A 430 -7.08 19.77 -4.12
CA LYS A 430 -8.21 19.05 -3.52
C LYS A 430 -8.10 17.55 -3.80
N ILE A 431 -8.42 16.74 -2.79
CA ILE A 431 -8.51 15.29 -2.93
C ILE A 431 -9.96 14.84 -2.98
N LEU A 432 -10.23 13.80 -3.75
CA LEU A 432 -11.57 13.26 -3.89
C LEU A 432 -11.92 12.43 -2.64
N LYS A 433 -12.83 12.94 -1.81
CA LYS A 433 -13.28 12.30 -0.57
C LYS A 433 -14.77 12.00 -0.62
N ILE A 434 -15.18 10.98 0.12
CA ILE A 434 -16.60 10.69 0.31
C ILE A 434 -17.20 11.69 1.30
N LYS A 435 -18.43 12.14 1.03
CA LYS A 435 -19.22 13.06 1.86
C LYS A 435 -20.58 12.45 2.15
N ASN A 436 -21.16 12.80 3.29
CA ASN A 436 -22.42 12.24 3.78
C ASN A 436 -22.35 10.69 3.83
N THR A 437 -21.24 10.16 4.34
CA THR A 437 -20.99 8.70 4.46
C THR A 437 -22.12 8.01 5.20
N PHE A 438 -22.51 6.81 4.76
CA PHE A 438 -23.58 6.00 5.35
C PHE A 438 -24.98 6.62 5.28
N THR A 439 -25.23 7.46 4.27
CA THR A 439 -26.54 8.07 4.00
C THR A 439 -26.93 7.91 2.52
N ASP A 440 -28.20 8.13 2.18
CA ASP A 440 -28.68 8.09 0.79
C ASP A 440 -28.28 9.33 -0.06
N GLU A 441 -27.47 10.22 0.52
CA GLU A 441 -26.88 11.41 -0.11
C GLU A 441 -25.37 11.28 -0.30
N MET A 442 -24.83 10.08 -0.02
CA MET A 442 -23.41 9.76 -0.12
C MET A 442 -22.89 10.05 -1.53
N ARG A 443 -21.80 10.80 -1.62
CA ARG A 443 -21.19 11.23 -2.89
C ARG A 443 -19.71 11.51 -2.73
N PHE A 444 -18.98 11.50 -3.84
CA PHE A 444 -17.60 11.96 -3.87
C PHE A 444 -17.54 13.46 -4.17
N GLU A 445 -16.75 14.20 -3.41
CA GLU A 445 -16.53 15.64 -3.56
C GLU A 445 -15.03 15.94 -3.38
N TYR A 446 -14.51 16.89 -4.16
CA TYR A 446 -13.15 17.37 -4.00
C TYR A 446 -13.05 18.28 -2.77
N GLN A 447 -12.24 17.88 -1.79
CA GLN A 447 -12.08 18.56 -0.51
C GLN A 447 -10.61 18.89 -0.23
N THR A 448 -10.38 19.97 0.50
CA THR A 448 -9.06 20.27 1.09
C THR A 448 -8.71 19.18 2.09
N HIS A 449 -7.43 18.82 2.17
CA HIS A 449 -6.94 17.84 3.13
C HIS A 449 -5.75 18.39 3.89
N ILE A 450 -5.80 18.23 5.20
CA ILE A 450 -4.70 18.51 6.11
C ILE A 450 -3.96 17.20 6.31
N MET A 451 -2.65 17.21 6.08
CA MET A 451 -1.76 16.13 6.46
C MET A 451 -1.31 16.35 7.90
N ASP A 452 -1.50 15.32 8.72
CA ASP A 452 -1.12 15.32 10.12
C ASP A 452 0.40 15.23 10.29
N THR A 453 0.88 15.58 11.47
CA THR A 453 2.28 15.37 11.86
C THR A 453 2.56 13.91 12.20
N ALA A 454 3.77 13.43 11.92
CA ALA A 454 4.24 12.14 12.43
C ALA A 454 4.86 12.25 13.83
N LYS A 455 5.40 11.12 14.30
CA LYS A 455 6.09 10.97 15.59
C LYS A 455 7.58 11.37 15.52
N ASN A 456 7.98 12.17 14.53
CA ASN A 456 9.37 12.50 14.20
C ASN A 456 9.95 13.71 14.92
N THR A 457 9.15 14.41 15.74
CA THR A 457 9.57 15.62 16.46
C THR A 457 9.68 15.34 17.96
N PRO A 458 10.79 15.73 18.63
CA PRO A 458 10.93 15.62 20.08
C PRO A 458 9.83 16.36 20.82
N ILE A 459 9.41 15.82 21.96
CA ILE A 459 8.39 16.41 22.83
C ILE A 459 9.01 16.67 24.21
N MET A 460 8.90 17.90 24.72
CA MET A 460 9.35 18.26 26.07
C MET A 460 8.21 19.03 26.76
N ASN A 461 7.77 18.58 27.93
CA ASN A 461 6.62 19.17 28.65
C ASN A 461 5.35 19.27 27.79
N ASN A 462 5.03 18.22 27.03
CA ASN A 462 3.95 18.17 26.04
C ASN A 462 4.06 19.16 24.86
N GLU A 463 5.20 19.84 24.69
CA GLU A 463 5.44 20.75 23.57
C GLU A 463 6.41 20.13 22.54
N LYS A 464 6.07 20.26 21.24
CA LYS A 464 6.94 19.84 20.14
C LYS A 464 8.12 20.79 19.99
N ILE A 465 9.33 20.29 20.16
CA ILE A 465 10.55 21.07 20.01
C ILE A 465 11.10 20.91 18.61
N SER A 466 10.80 21.87 17.74
CA SER A 466 11.29 21.90 16.35
C SER A 466 12.80 22.17 16.26
N PHE A 467 13.37 22.03 15.05
CA PHE A 467 14.79 22.29 14.79
C PHE A 467 15.17 23.77 14.85
N ILE A 468 14.21 24.68 14.94
CA ILE A 468 14.44 26.13 15.00
C ILE A 468 15.29 26.45 16.24
N SER A 469 16.42 27.14 16.05
CA SER A 469 17.47 27.42 17.06
C SER A 469 18.43 26.25 17.35
N TYR A 470 18.26 25.10 16.70
CA TYR A 470 19.11 23.92 16.84
C TYR A 470 19.82 23.52 15.53
N GLU A 471 19.69 24.31 14.46
CA GLU A 471 20.26 24.05 13.13
C GLU A 471 21.77 23.83 13.17
N LYS A 472 22.45 24.57 14.05
CA LYS A 472 23.91 24.46 14.23
C LYS A 472 24.33 23.05 14.66
N TYR A 473 23.52 22.34 15.45
CA TYR A 473 23.84 20.98 15.92
C TYR A 473 23.65 19.97 14.80
N ILE A 474 22.60 20.13 13.96
CA ILE A 474 22.41 19.31 12.75
C ILE A 474 23.60 19.45 11.82
N VAL A 475 24.03 20.69 11.52
CA VAL A 475 25.19 20.94 10.66
C VAL A 475 26.47 20.35 11.24
N THR A 476 26.67 20.46 12.56
CA THR A 476 27.86 19.95 13.26
C THR A 476 27.90 18.42 13.22
N GLY A 477 26.80 17.75 13.56
CA GLY A 477 26.69 16.30 13.53
C GLY A 477 26.97 15.72 12.14
N MET A 478 26.39 16.32 11.10
CA MET A 478 26.62 15.92 9.72
C MET A 478 28.09 16.09 9.32
N LYS A 479 28.66 17.28 9.55
CA LYS A 479 30.07 17.54 9.21
C LYS A 479 31.02 16.57 9.90
N SER A 480 30.80 16.30 11.20
CA SER A 480 31.61 15.36 11.98
C SER A 480 31.65 13.98 11.33
N ILE A 481 30.50 13.43 10.93
CA ILE A 481 30.41 12.13 10.26
C ILE A 481 31.14 12.13 8.92
N LEU A 482 30.92 13.13 8.08
CA LEU A 482 31.55 13.20 6.76
C LEU A 482 33.08 13.30 6.86
N MET A 483 33.60 14.06 7.83
CA MET A 483 35.04 14.17 8.07
C MET A 483 35.63 12.86 8.59
N LYS A 484 35.02 12.23 9.60
CA LYS A 484 35.50 10.93 10.11
C LYS A 484 35.45 9.84 9.04
N ALA A 485 34.40 9.81 8.22
CA ALA A 485 34.29 8.86 7.11
C ALA A 485 35.37 9.09 6.04
N LYS A 486 35.72 10.36 5.76
CA LYS A 486 36.82 10.70 4.86
C LYS A 486 38.16 10.14 5.36
N ASP A 487 38.39 10.14 6.66
CA ASP A 487 39.61 9.60 7.28
C ASP A 487 39.57 8.07 7.42
N SER A 488 38.38 7.48 7.56
CA SER A 488 38.14 6.04 7.69
C SER A 488 37.83 5.31 6.37
N LYS A 489 38.08 5.92 5.20
CA LYS A 489 37.74 5.37 3.87
C LYS A 489 38.09 3.90 3.67
N LYS A 490 39.34 3.50 3.99
CA LYS A 490 39.81 2.12 3.79
C LYS A 490 39.00 1.12 4.64
N LYS A 491 38.67 1.50 5.88
CA LYS A 491 37.88 0.66 6.79
C LYS A 491 36.45 0.49 6.29
N ILE A 492 35.82 1.58 5.85
CA ILE A 492 34.46 1.56 5.31
C ILE A 492 34.38 0.67 4.06
N LEU A 493 35.30 0.87 3.10
CA LEU A 493 35.33 0.08 1.87
C LEU A 493 35.61 -1.40 2.16
N ALA A 494 36.51 -1.71 3.10
CA ALA A 494 36.77 -3.08 3.52
C ALA A 494 35.52 -3.73 4.12
N TYR A 495 34.78 -3.03 4.99
CA TYR A 495 33.54 -3.54 5.57
C TYR A 495 32.49 -3.83 4.49
N ILE A 496 32.25 -2.88 3.57
CA ILE A 496 31.29 -3.06 2.48
C ILE A 496 31.64 -4.30 1.65
N ASN A 497 32.91 -4.43 1.24
CA ASN A 497 33.36 -5.57 0.45
C ASN A 497 33.26 -6.90 1.20
N ASN A 498 33.53 -6.92 2.50
CA ASN A 498 33.53 -8.15 3.28
C ASN A 498 32.12 -8.61 3.68
N ASN A 499 31.18 -7.68 3.85
CA ASN A 499 29.91 -7.97 4.52
C ASN A 499 28.66 -7.68 3.66
N LEU A 500 28.74 -6.73 2.71
CA LEU A 500 27.57 -6.13 2.08
C LEU A 500 27.45 -6.35 0.56
N GLN A 501 28.34 -7.13 -0.07
CA GLN A 501 28.29 -7.38 -1.54
C GLN A 501 26.94 -7.94 -2.03
N ASN A 502 26.31 -8.79 -1.22
CA ASN A 502 25.01 -9.39 -1.50
C ASN A 502 23.92 -8.80 -0.60
N LEU A 503 23.95 -7.49 -0.33
CA LEU A 503 22.91 -6.82 0.44
C LEU A 503 21.66 -6.66 -0.43
N ILE A 504 20.51 -7.09 0.09
CA ILE A 504 19.22 -6.92 -0.59
C ILE A 504 18.55 -5.69 -0.01
N VAL A 505 18.22 -4.73 -0.88
CA VAL A 505 17.59 -3.45 -0.53
C VAL A 505 16.38 -3.21 -1.44
N ARG A 506 15.39 -2.48 -0.95
CA ARG A 506 14.24 -2.02 -1.73
C ARG A 506 14.67 -0.89 -2.65
N ASN A 507 14.16 -0.86 -3.88
CA ASN A 507 14.25 0.30 -4.76
C ASN A 507 12.86 0.87 -5.04
N VAL A 508 12.64 2.12 -4.65
CA VAL A 508 11.42 2.86 -4.97
C VAL A 508 11.60 3.53 -6.34
N ILE A 509 11.34 2.76 -7.40
CA ILE A 509 11.59 3.20 -8.79
C ILE A 509 10.57 4.23 -9.32
N ARG A 510 9.51 4.48 -8.56
CA ARG A 510 8.48 5.49 -8.83
C ARG A 510 7.83 5.87 -7.51
N PRO A 511 7.52 7.16 -7.28
CA PRO A 511 6.91 7.60 -6.03
C PRO A 511 5.61 6.85 -5.71
N THR A 512 5.46 6.42 -4.46
CA THR A 512 4.33 5.64 -3.94
C THR A 512 2.98 6.27 -4.28
N GLN A 513 2.85 7.60 -4.15
CA GLN A 513 1.62 8.31 -4.50
C GLN A 513 1.15 8.06 -5.95
N ARG A 514 2.07 7.87 -6.91
CA ARG A 514 1.70 7.58 -8.30
C ARG A 514 1.04 6.22 -8.44
N TYR A 515 1.47 5.24 -7.65
CA TYR A 515 0.82 3.93 -7.60
C TYR A 515 -0.53 4.01 -6.89
N ALA A 516 -0.61 4.74 -5.78
CA ALA A 516 -1.87 4.96 -5.06
C ALA A 516 -2.93 5.65 -5.94
N ASP A 517 -2.57 6.74 -6.63
CA ASP A 517 -3.45 7.45 -7.55
C ASP A 517 -3.97 6.52 -8.66
N MET A 518 -3.09 5.71 -9.26
CA MET A 518 -3.47 4.75 -10.30
C MET A 518 -4.37 3.63 -9.80
N LEU A 519 -4.16 3.18 -8.57
CA LEU A 519 -5.01 2.19 -7.94
C LEU A 519 -6.42 2.74 -7.70
N GLU A 520 -6.52 3.97 -7.18
CA GLU A 520 -7.78 4.68 -6.98
C GLU A 520 -8.57 4.88 -8.29
N PHE A 521 -7.89 5.27 -9.38
CA PHE A 521 -8.55 5.35 -10.69
C PHE A 521 -9.01 3.98 -11.19
N SER A 522 -8.25 2.91 -10.92
CA SER A 522 -8.62 1.54 -11.29
C SER A 522 -9.84 1.00 -10.52
N TYR A 523 -10.25 1.69 -9.45
CA TYR A 523 -11.43 1.35 -8.63
C TYR A 523 -12.70 2.09 -9.05
N HIS A 524 -12.66 2.82 -10.17
CA HIS A 524 -13.86 3.44 -10.72
C HIS A 524 -14.90 2.36 -11.11
N PRO A 525 -16.21 2.58 -10.94
CA PRO A 525 -17.24 1.58 -11.24
C PRO A 525 -17.15 1.04 -12.68
N ASN A 526 -16.88 1.90 -13.67
CA ASN A 526 -16.66 1.48 -15.06
C ASN A 526 -15.52 0.45 -15.22
N CYS A 527 -14.44 0.58 -14.43
CA CYS A 527 -13.35 -0.39 -14.41
C CYS A 527 -13.80 -1.73 -13.81
N PHE A 528 -14.67 -1.68 -12.80
CA PHE A 528 -15.21 -2.87 -12.17
C PHE A 528 -16.34 -3.54 -12.95
N SER A 529 -17.05 -2.80 -13.81
CA SER A 529 -18.04 -3.35 -14.73
C SER A 529 -17.41 -4.05 -15.93
N ASN A 530 -16.17 -3.70 -16.32
CA ASN A 530 -15.46 -4.31 -17.45
C ASN A 530 -13.93 -4.30 -17.23
N ALA A 531 -13.33 -5.48 -17.13
CA ALA A 531 -11.89 -5.64 -16.91
C ALA A 531 -11.04 -4.98 -18.00
N ILE A 532 -11.53 -4.88 -19.24
CA ILE A 532 -10.86 -4.19 -20.35
C ILE A 532 -10.70 -2.69 -20.07
N GLU A 533 -11.70 -2.08 -19.43
CA GLU A 533 -11.63 -0.67 -19.03
C GLU A 533 -10.59 -0.48 -17.93
N ARG A 534 -10.59 -1.37 -16.93
CA ARG A 534 -9.59 -1.35 -15.85
C ARG A 534 -8.17 -1.54 -16.38
N GLU A 535 -7.97 -2.52 -17.27
CA GLU A 535 -6.70 -2.81 -17.91
C GLU A 535 -6.20 -1.58 -18.69
N LYS A 536 -7.10 -0.90 -19.41
CA LYS A 536 -6.76 0.34 -20.12
C LYS A 536 -6.38 1.49 -19.20
N VAL A 537 -7.08 1.71 -18.07
CA VAL A 537 -6.66 2.72 -17.09
C VAL A 537 -5.22 2.44 -16.64
N LEU A 538 -4.91 1.17 -16.35
CA LEU A 538 -3.58 0.74 -15.93
C LEU A 538 -2.53 0.82 -17.07
N HIS A 539 -2.91 0.87 -18.34
CA HIS A 539 -1.98 1.09 -19.45
C HIS A 539 -1.20 2.40 -19.36
N ASN A 540 -1.72 3.41 -18.66
CA ASN A 540 -0.98 4.65 -18.45
C ASN A 540 0.33 4.44 -17.67
N MET A 541 0.52 3.30 -16.99
CA MET A 541 1.78 2.95 -16.32
C MET A 541 2.96 2.85 -17.28
N TRP A 542 2.71 2.54 -18.56
CA TRP A 542 3.72 2.43 -19.62
C TRP A 542 4.23 3.79 -20.09
N ALA A 543 3.55 4.90 -19.79
CA ALA A 543 4.00 6.25 -20.18
C ALA A 543 5.23 6.73 -19.39
N TYR A 544 5.58 6.07 -18.28
CA TYR A 544 6.69 6.49 -17.46
C TYR A 544 8.03 6.27 -18.20
N PRO A 545 8.95 7.26 -18.19
CA PRO A 545 10.13 7.27 -19.06
C PRO A 545 11.29 6.42 -18.52
N TYR A 546 11.03 5.15 -18.17
CA TYR A 546 12.12 4.21 -17.86
C TYR A 546 12.95 3.93 -19.10
N LYS A 547 14.29 3.96 -18.99
CA LYS A 547 15.21 3.49 -20.05
C LYS A 547 14.94 2.04 -20.46
N LYS A 548 14.45 1.24 -19.51
CA LYS A 548 14.00 -0.14 -19.74
C LYS A 548 12.62 -0.32 -19.10
N LYS A 549 11.58 -0.40 -19.94
CA LYS A 549 10.20 -0.60 -19.49
C LYS A 549 9.87 -2.07 -19.16
N ARG A 550 10.82 -3.00 -19.40
CA ARG A 550 10.72 -4.43 -19.05
C ARG A 550 11.54 -4.77 -17.82
#